data_AF-A0A0X3PVJ4-F1
#
_entry.id   AF-A0A0X3PVJ4-F1
#
_cell.length_a   1.000
_cell.length_b   1.000
_cell.length_c   1.000
_cell.angle_alpha   90.00
_cell.angle_beta   90.00
_cell.angle_gamma   90.00
#
_symmetry.space_group_name_H-M   'P 1'
#
loop_
_entity.id
_entity.type
_entity.pdbx_description
1 polymer ?
#
loop_
_entity_poly.entity_id
_entity_poly.type
_entity_poly.pdbx_seq_one_letter_code
_entity_poly.pdbx_strand_id
1 'polypeptide(L)'
;MLCRGCRFFPLGSVISHNRTVFQGTPAFPVDLNHVTLLGSVASNGVTIESWKGNRELAVFNLLTRARYRAADRFLMKLVYHRIHVFDQPLINRIRGLSQGDRVCVIGAFTSFRKSSNDWMQCITAQNVILHGAAGQEVEPPADEGLTEMLDEP
;
A
#
# COMPACT_ATOMS: atom_id res chain seq x y z
N MET A 1 -18.99 21.97 -36.39
CA MET A 1 -19.50 22.37 -35.06
C MET A 1 -18.48 21.96 -34.01
N LEU A 2 -17.78 22.94 -33.43
CA LEU A 2 -16.74 22.77 -32.43
C LEU A 2 -17.35 22.95 -31.03
N CYS A 3 -17.32 21.92 -30.19
CA CYS A 3 -17.58 22.08 -28.75
C CYS A 3 -16.26 22.35 -28.03
N ARG A 4 -15.98 23.63 -27.81
CA ARG A 4 -14.99 24.15 -26.86
C ARG A 4 -15.64 24.27 -25.48
N GLY A 5 -14.92 23.88 -24.42
CA GLY A 5 -15.19 24.39 -23.07
C GLY A 5 -15.16 23.39 -21.93
N CYS A 6 -14.03 22.73 -21.67
CA CYS A 6 -13.74 22.23 -20.32
C CYS A 6 -13.00 23.34 -19.57
N ARG A 7 -13.69 24.01 -18.65
CA ARG A 7 -13.10 25.01 -17.76
C ARG A 7 -12.21 24.29 -16.75
N PHE A 8 -10.94 24.69 -16.71
CA PHE A 8 -10.02 24.39 -15.62
C PHE A 8 -10.54 25.07 -14.34
N PHE A 9 -10.79 24.30 -13.30
CA PHE A 9 -10.87 24.81 -11.93
C PHE A 9 -9.46 24.83 -11.35
N PRO A 10 -8.94 25.96 -10.83
CA PRO A 10 -7.73 25.94 -10.05
C PRO A 10 -8.09 25.55 -8.61
N LEU A 11 -7.76 24.32 -8.20
CA LEU A 11 -7.69 23.97 -6.78
C LEU A 11 -6.36 24.50 -6.22
N GLY A 12 -6.33 25.81 -6.00
CA GLY A 12 -5.36 26.42 -5.11
C GLY A 12 -5.77 26.10 -3.67
N SER A 13 -4.96 25.31 -2.98
CA SER A 13 -4.99 25.22 -1.52
C SER A 13 -3.68 24.60 -1.03
N VAL A 14 -2.62 25.41 -0.99
CA VAL A 14 -1.45 25.11 -0.15
C VAL A 14 -1.86 25.45 1.27
N ILE A 15 -2.29 24.44 2.03
CA ILE A 15 -2.53 24.60 3.46
C ILE A 15 -1.17 24.52 4.15
N SER A 16 -0.57 25.67 4.43
CA SER A 16 0.49 25.81 5.44
C SER A 16 -0.18 26.07 6.78
N HIS A 17 -0.15 25.10 7.70
CA HIS A 17 -0.57 25.31 9.09
C HIS A 17 0.65 25.65 9.95
N ASN A 18 0.92 26.95 10.12
CA ASN A 18 1.60 27.40 11.33
C ASN A 18 0.53 27.45 12.43
N ARG A 19 0.52 26.47 13.34
CA ARG A 19 -0.41 26.47 14.47
C ARG A 19 0.32 26.76 15.78
N THR A 20 0.02 27.94 16.32
CA THR A 20 0.21 28.32 17.71
C THR A 20 -0.55 27.36 18.62
N VAL A 21 0.16 26.80 19.61
CA VAL A 21 -0.39 25.85 20.60
C VAL A 21 -1.21 26.63 21.63
N PHE A 22 -2.52 26.39 21.67
CA PHE A 22 -3.36 26.75 22.83
C PHE A 22 -3.54 25.49 23.69
N GLN A 23 -3.03 25.55 24.93
CA GLN A 23 -3.20 24.52 25.96
C GLN A 23 -4.67 24.44 26.40
N GLY A 24 -5.29 23.25 26.33
CA GLY A 24 -6.56 23.00 27.05
C GLY A 24 -7.59 22.07 26.40
N THR A 25 -7.37 21.56 25.18
CA THR A 25 -8.31 20.60 24.55
C THR A 25 -7.59 19.27 24.33
N PRO A 26 -8.17 18.09 24.63
CA PRO A 26 -7.59 16.83 24.19
C PRO A 26 -7.47 16.87 22.67
N ALA A 27 -6.24 17.00 22.17
CA ALA A 27 -5.96 17.06 20.76
C ALA A 27 -6.17 15.67 20.18
N PHE A 28 -7.38 15.36 19.72
CA PHE A 28 -7.61 14.22 18.86
C PHE A 28 -6.72 14.40 17.62
N PRO A 29 -5.90 13.42 17.23
CA PRO A 29 -5.08 13.53 16.04
C PRO A 29 -6.01 13.69 14.84
N VAL A 30 -5.94 14.86 14.21
CA VAL A 30 -6.84 15.29 13.12
C VAL A 30 -6.48 14.62 11.79
N ASP A 31 -5.36 13.90 11.75
CA ASP A 31 -4.75 13.38 10.53
C ASP A 31 -4.89 11.85 10.42
N LEU A 32 -6.12 11.34 10.37
CA LEU A 32 -6.36 9.93 10.07
C LEU A 32 -6.19 9.69 8.57
N ASN A 33 -5.12 8.99 8.21
CA ASN A 33 -4.85 8.56 6.85
C ASN A 33 -4.67 7.05 6.81
N HIS A 34 -5.73 6.36 6.44
CA HIS A 34 -5.78 4.92 6.41
C HIS A 34 -6.45 4.43 5.13
N VAL A 35 -5.81 3.49 4.47
CA VAL A 35 -6.28 2.85 3.24
C VAL A 35 -6.18 1.36 3.42
N THR A 36 -7.30 0.68 3.16
CA THR A 36 -7.35 -0.79 3.02
C THR A 36 -7.84 -1.12 1.61
N LEU A 37 -7.04 -1.86 0.84
CA LEU A 37 -7.39 -2.30 -0.50
C LEU A 37 -7.25 -3.80 -0.64
N LEU A 38 -8.27 -4.44 -1.20
CA LEU A 38 -8.21 -5.83 -1.63
C LEU A 38 -8.17 -5.89 -3.16
N GLY A 39 -7.15 -6.52 -3.71
CA GLY A 39 -6.94 -6.55 -5.15
C GLY A 39 -6.06 -7.71 -5.62
N SER A 40 -5.70 -7.67 -6.89
CA SER A 40 -4.70 -8.56 -7.47
C SER A 40 -3.42 -7.80 -7.77
N VAL A 41 -2.27 -8.41 -7.49
CA VAL A 41 -0.99 -7.91 -7.97
C VAL A 41 -1.01 -7.89 -9.49
N ALA A 42 -0.63 -6.76 -10.07
CA ALA A 42 -0.69 -6.49 -11.50
C ALA A 42 0.72 -6.34 -12.10
N SER A 43 0.79 -6.34 -13.43
CA SER A 43 2.05 -6.26 -14.18
C SER A 43 3.01 -7.41 -13.81
N ASN A 44 4.29 -7.15 -13.58
CA ASN A 44 5.33 -8.18 -13.46
C ASN A 44 5.59 -8.65 -12.00
N GLY A 45 4.69 -8.36 -11.06
CA GLY A 45 4.90 -8.69 -9.64
C GLY A 45 5.58 -7.56 -8.85
N VAL A 46 6.38 -7.94 -7.85
CA VAL A 46 7.10 -7.01 -6.97
C VAL A 46 8.49 -6.70 -7.50
N THR A 47 8.79 -5.41 -7.68
CA THR A 47 10.12 -4.91 -8.05
C THR A 47 10.81 -4.38 -6.80
N ILE A 48 12.08 -4.74 -6.59
CA ILE A 48 12.93 -4.18 -5.54
C ILE A 48 13.83 -3.10 -6.14
N GLU A 49 13.69 -1.88 -5.66
CA GLU A 49 14.48 -0.71 -6.05
C GLU A 49 15.43 -0.32 -4.90
N SER A 50 16.61 0.20 -5.23
CA SER A 50 17.49 0.79 -4.20
C SER A 50 16.95 2.15 -3.76
N TRP A 51 16.90 2.37 -2.45
CA TRP A 51 16.34 3.58 -1.86
C TRP A 51 17.27 4.16 -0.81
N LYS A 52 17.80 5.36 -1.07
CA LYS A 52 18.64 6.14 -0.14
C LYS A 52 19.67 5.31 0.65
N GLY A 53 20.86 5.12 0.06
CA GLY A 53 21.94 4.33 0.66
C GLY A 53 21.67 2.83 0.51
N ASN A 54 21.81 2.07 1.59
CA ASN A 54 21.66 0.60 1.60
C ASN A 54 20.24 0.12 1.94
N ARG A 55 19.21 0.95 1.79
CA ARG A 55 17.83 0.51 2.02
C ARG A 55 17.17 0.10 0.71
N GLU A 56 16.24 -0.83 0.82
CA GLU A 56 15.45 -1.31 -0.31
C GLU A 56 14.04 -0.71 -0.25
N LEU A 57 13.43 -0.58 -1.42
CA LEU A 57 12.04 -0.20 -1.59
C LEU A 57 11.39 -1.24 -2.49
N ALA A 58 10.37 -1.93 -1.99
CA ALA A 58 9.55 -2.77 -2.84
C ALA A 58 8.40 -1.96 -3.46
N VAL A 59 8.21 -2.13 -4.76
CA VAL A 59 7.20 -1.45 -5.56
C VAL A 59 6.40 -2.50 -6.32
N PHE A 60 5.07 -2.39 -6.26
CA PHE A 60 4.18 -3.17 -7.12
C PHE A 60 2.90 -2.41 -7.42
N ASN A 61 2.16 -2.88 -8.42
CA ASN A 61 0.85 -2.32 -8.74
C ASN A 61 -0.24 -3.27 -8.25
N LEU A 62 -1.26 -2.71 -7.61
CA LEU A 62 -2.45 -3.43 -7.17
C LEU A 62 -3.63 -3.05 -8.07
N LEU A 63 -4.23 -4.04 -8.73
CA LEU A 63 -5.45 -3.88 -9.50
C LEU A 63 -6.67 -4.15 -8.62
N THR A 64 -7.52 -3.14 -8.48
CA THR A 64 -8.80 -3.22 -7.76
C THR A 64 -9.97 -3.05 -8.72
N ARG A 65 -11.11 -3.61 -8.35
CA ARG A 65 -12.36 -3.53 -9.12
C ARG A 65 -13.41 -2.83 -8.28
N ALA A 66 -13.77 -1.61 -8.68
CA ALA A 66 -14.86 -0.87 -8.07
C ALA A 66 -16.13 -1.07 -8.90
N ARG A 67 -17.20 -1.55 -8.26
CA ARG A 67 -18.56 -1.57 -8.84
C ARG A 67 -19.34 -0.43 -8.22
N TYR A 68 -20.04 0.33 -9.05
CA TYR A 68 -20.83 1.47 -8.58
C TYR A 68 -22.13 1.55 -9.38
N ARG A 69 -23.15 2.15 -8.77
CA ARG A 69 -24.47 2.33 -9.39
C ARG A 69 -24.53 3.70 -10.04
N ALA A 70 -24.83 3.74 -11.33
CA ALA A 70 -25.25 4.95 -12.04
C ALA A 70 -26.79 5.07 -11.99
N ALA A 71 -27.34 6.15 -12.56
CA ALA A 71 -28.77 6.44 -12.51
C ALA A 71 -29.64 5.27 -13.02
N ASP A 72 -29.18 4.59 -14.07
CA ASP A 72 -29.94 3.57 -14.81
C ASP A 72 -29.25 2.19 -14.86
N ARG A 73 -27.96 2.09 -14.49
CA ARG A 73 -27.18 0.86 -14.67
C ARG A 73 -26.08 0.66 -13.62
N PHE A 74 -25.60 -0.58 -13.50
CA PHE A 74 -24.38 -0.88 -12.76
C PHE A 74 -23.16 -0.71 -13.65
N LEU A 75 -22.16 -0.01 -13.13
CA LEU A 75 -20.89 0.24 -13.78
C LEU A 75 -19.75 -0.39 -13.01
N MET A 76 -18.66 -0.61 -13.73
CA MET A 76 -17.44 -1.16 -13.19
C MET A 76 -16.26 -0.34 -13.66
N LYS A 77 -15.35 -0.04 -12.73
CA LYS A 77 -14.06 0.61 -13.01
C LYS A 77 -12.94 -0.26 -12.46
N LEU A 78 -11.93 -0.48 -13.29
CA LEU A 78 -10.67 -1.03 -12.87
C LEU A 78 -9.73 0.12 -12.49
N VAL A 79 -9.08 0.01 -11.34
CA VAL A 79 -8.18 1.04 -10.82
C VAL A 79 -6.86 0.39 -10.42
N TYR A 80 -5.77 0.94 -10.97
CA TYR A 80 -4.40 0.57 -10.62
C TYR A 80 -3.89 1.49 -9.52
N HIS A 81 -3.38 0.90 -8.45
CA HIS A 81 -2.78 1.60 -7.33
C HIS A 81 -1.31 1.23 -7.24
N ARG A 82 -0.42 2.23 -7.18
CA ARG A 82 1.01 1.99 -6.94
C ARG A 82 1.23 1.81 -5.45
N ILE A 83 1.80 0.67 -5.06
CA ILE A 83 2.08 0.32 -3.67
C ILE A 83 3.58 0.43 -3.42
N HIS A 84 3.95 1.10 -2.34
CA HIS A 84 5.33 1.28 -1.87
C HIS A 84 5.49 0.64 -0.50
N VAL A 85 6.54 -0.15 -0.33
CA VAL A 85 6.84 -0.83 0.93
C VAL A 85 8.28 -0.55 1.32
N PHE A 86 8.46 0.05 2.49
CA PHE A 86 9.76 0.45 3.02
C PHE A 86 10.27 -0.45 4.15
N ASP A 87 9.38 -1.22 4.77
CA ASP A 87 9.71 -2.07 5.91
C ASP A 87 10.39 -3.36 5.43
N GLN A 88 11.66 -3.56 5.80
CA GLN A 88 12.47 -4.68 5.30
C GLN A 88 11.88 -6.07 5.60
N PRO A 89 11.39 -6.36 6.82
CA PRO A 89 10.66 -7.60 7.10
C PRO A 89 9.44 -7.81 6.19
N LEU A 90 8.67 -6.75 5.91
CA LEU A 90 7.56 -6.83 4.97
C LEU A 90 8.03 -7.04 3.52
N ILE A 91 9.08 -6.34 3.07
CA ILE A 91 9.70 -6.54 1.74
C ILE A 91 10.09 -8.02 1.55
N ASN A 92 10.79 -8.60 2.52
CA ASN A 92 11.23 -10.00 2.46
C ASN A 92 10.07 -11.00 2.37
N ARG A 93 8.90 -10.67 2.95
CA ARG A 93 7.69 -11.49 2.86
C ARG A 93 7.00 -11.38 1.49
N ILE A 94 6.98 -10.19 0.91
CA ILE A 94 6.22 -9.93 -0.32
C ILE A 94 7.02 -10.11 -1.61
N ARG A 95 8.34 -10.27 -1.54
CA ARG A 95 9.20 -10.43 -2.74
C ARG A 95 8.80 -11.57 -3.68
N GLY A 96 8.11 -12.60 -3.16
CA GLY A 96 7.61 -13.73 -3.94
C GLY A 96 6.27 -13.51 -4.62
N LEU A 97 5.62 -12.37 -4.37
CA LEU A 97 4.31 -12.06 -4.97
C LEU A 97 4.44 -11.92 -6.49
N SER A 98 3.59 -12.65 -7.18
CA SER A 98 3.54 -12.74 -8.63
C SER A 98 2.26 -12.12 -9.19
N GLN A 99 2.24 -11.90 -10.50
CA GLN A 99 1.06 -11.39 -11.19
C GLN A 99 -0.16 -12.28 -10.92
N GLY A 100 -1.28 -11.66 -10.54
CA GLY A 100 -2.54 -12.35 -10.27
C GLY A 100 -2.78 -12.64 -8.79
N ASP A 101 -1.73 -12.66 -7.96
CA ASP A 101 -1.83 -12.94 -6.53
C ASP A 101 -2.81 -12.00 -5.85
N ARG A 102 -3.72 -12.59 -5.07
CA ARG A 102 -4.74 -11.84 -4.33
C ARG A 102 -4.15 -11.37 -3.01
N VAL A 103 -4.13 -10.07 -2.80
CA VAL A 103 -3.57 -9.47 -1.57
C VAL A 103 -4.47 -8.38 -1.01
N CYS A 104 -4.50 -8.30 0.32
CA CYS A 104 -5.01 -7.17 1.07
C CYS A 104 -3.84 -6.27 1.46
N VAL A 105 -3.90 -4.99 1.11
CA VAL A 105 -2.90 -3.98 1.44
C VAL A 105 -3.51 -3.01 2.43
N ILE A 106 -2.82 -2.79 3.54
CA ILE A 106 -3.18 -1.83 4.58
C ILE A 106 -2.06 -0.81 4.68
N GLY A 107 -2.40 0.47 4.65
CA GLY A 107 -1.41 1.54 4.66
C GLY A 107 -2.00 2.94 4.67
N ALA A 108 -1.25 3.90 4.13
CA ALA A 108 -1.65 5.29 4.03
C ALA A 108 -1.53 5.80 2.59
N PHE A 109 -2.43 6.71 2.18
CA PHE A 109 -2.32 7.38 0.89
C PHE A 109 -1.31 8.51 0.97
N THR A 110 -0.29 8.51 0.13
CA THR A 110 0.75 9.53 0.14
C THR A 110 0.94 10.14 -1.23
N SER A 111 1.37 11.40 -1.24
CA SER A 111 1.82 12.07 -2.44
C SER A 111 3.18 12.69 -2.20
N PHE A 112 4.07 12.55 -3.18
CA PHE A 112 5.38 13.18 -3.13
C PHE A 112 5.79 13.66 -4.51
N ARG A 113 6.65 14.67 -4.52
CA ARG A 113 7.15 15.30 -5.74
C ARG A 113 8.30 14.46 -6.30
N LYS A 114 8.13 13.91 -7.51
CA LYS A 114 9.16 13.12 -8.21
C LYS A 114 10.11 14.01 -9.00
N SER A 115 9.58 15.07 -9.62
CA SER A 115 10.32 16.03 -10.44
C SER A 115 9.80 17.44 -10.17
N SER A 116 10.36 18.47 -10.84
CA SER A 116 9.87 19.84 -10.67
C SER A 116 8.37 19.98 -10.93
N ASN A 117 7.75 19.23 -11.83
CA ASN A 117 6.30 19.36 -12.09
C ASN A 117 5.49 18.08 -11.88
N ASP A 118 6.13 16.95 -11.58
CA ASP A 118 5.42 15.68 -11.44
C ASP A 118 5.25 15.29 -9.97
N TRP A 119 3.98 15.09 -9.60
CA TRP A 119 3.58 14.46 -8.34
C TRP A 119 3.29 13.00 -8.57
N MET A 120 3.81 12.16 -7.69
CA MET A 120 3.46 10.75 -7.61
C MET A 120 2.50 10.54 -6.45
N GLN A 121 1.40 9.84 -6.72
CA GLN A 121 0.49 9.34 -5.71
C GLN A 121 0.73 7.83 -5.55
N CYS A 122 0.90 7.39 -4.31
CA CYS A 122 1.06 5.97 -4.00
C CYS A 122 0.50 5.65 -2.62
N ILE A 123 0.33 4.36 -2.36
CA ILE A 123 -0.03 3.86 -1.03
C ILE A 123 1.24 3.33 -0.38
N THR A 124 1.59 3.87 0.77
CA THR A 124 2.66 3.32 1.61
C THR A 124 2.09 2.21 2.46
N ALA A 125 2.42 0.96 2.10
CA ALA A 125 1.89 -0.20 2.82
C ALA A 125 2.61 -0.35 4.16
N GLN A 126 1.82 -0.50 5.21
CA GLN A 126 2.25 -0.93 6.54
C GLN A 126 2.07 -2.44 6.70
N ASN A 127 1.12 -3.03 5.97
CA ASN A 127 0.90 -4.47 5.96
C ASN A 127 0.41 -4.94 4.60
N VAL A 128 0.81 -6.15 4.21
CA VAL A 128 0.34 -6.84 3.01
C VAL A 128 0.04 -8.28 3.38
N ILE A 129 -1.20 -8.70 3.18
CA ILE A 129 -1.71 -10.02 3.57
C ILE A 129 -2.08 -10.78 2.30
N LEU A 130 -1.48 -11.95 2.09
CA LEU A 130 -1.85 -12.83 0.99
C LEU A 130 -3.23 -13.44 1.27
N HIS A 131 -4.19 -13.23 0.38
CA HIS A 131 -5.55 -13.74 0.54
C HIS A 131 -5.60 -15.28 0.45
N GLY A 132 -4.63 -15.92 -0.23
CA GLY A 132 -4.49 -17.38 -0.23
C GLY A 132 -4.01 -17.96 1.11
N ALA A 133 -3.39 -17.13 1.96
CA ALA A 133 -2.93 -17.50 3.30
C ALA A 133 -3.82 -16.92 4.42
N ALA A 134 -4.93 -16.24 4.06
CA ALA A 134 -5.85 -15.67 5.04
C ALA A 134 -6.56 -16.82 5.79
N GLY A 135 -6.14 -17.06 7.02
CA GLY A 135 -6.61 -18.16 7.87
C GLY A 135 -5.67 -19.35 7.99
N GLN A 136 -4.48 -19.32 7.38
CA GLN A 136 -3.41 -20.26 7.74
C GLN A 136 -2.74 -19.79 9.03
N GLU A 137 -2.75 -20.64 10.06
CA GLU A 137 -1.94 -20.42 11.25
C GLU A 137 -0.47 -20.33 10.83
N VAL A 138 0.22 -19.31 11.30
CA VAL A 138 1.67 -19.21 11.14
C VAL A 138 2.25 -20.34 11.98
N GLU A 139 2.75 -21.41 11.33
CA GLU A 139 3.46 -22.44 12.08
C GLU A 139 4.62 -21.78 12.83
N PRO A 140 4.74 -22.02 14.15
CA PRO A 140 5.90 -21.57 14.90
C PRO A 140 7.16 -22.19 14.28
N PRO A 141 8.31 -21.50 14.36
CA PRO A 141 9.56 -22.03 13.84
C PRO A 141 9.81 -23.41 14.44
N ALA A 142 10.14 -24.38 13.57
CA ALA A 142 10.49 -25.72 13.99
C ALA A 142 11.60 -25.63 15.04
N ASP A 143 11.35 -26.27 16.18
CA ASP A 143 12.29 -26.37 17.29
C ASP A 143 13.47 -27.24 16.82
N GLU A 144 14.47 -26.61 16.22
CA GLU A 144 15.74 -27.26 15.91
C GLU A 144 16.53 -27.48 17.21
N GLY A 145 16.25 -28.60 17.85
CA GLY A 145 17.26 -29.44 18.50
C GLY A 145 17.59 -29.16 19.97
N LEU A 146 17.21 -30.11 20.83
CA LEU A 146 18.07 -30.55 21.93
C LEU A 146 18.12 -32.08 22.02
N THR A 147 19.17 -32.59 21.36
CA THR A 147 20.18 -33.52 21.89
C THR A 147 19.86 -35.01 22.03
N GLU A 148 20.77 -35.75 21.38
CA GLU A 148 21.02 -37.19 21.36
C GLU A 148 21.20 -37.86 22.75
N MET A 149 21.19 -39.19 22.65
CA MET A 149 21.82 -40.20 23.52
C MET A 149 20.94 -40.85 24.60
N LEU A 150 20.41 -42.02 24.25
CA LEU A 150 20.20 -43.10 25.21
C LEU A 150 20.97 -44.33 24.71
N ASP A 151 22.04 -44.64 25.43
CA ASP A 151 22.86 -45.84 25.34
C ASP A 151 22.07 -47.10 25.77
N GLU A 152 22.20 -48.20 25.02
CA GLU A 152 21.97 -49.56 25.51
C GLU A 152 23.18 -50.03 26.34
N PRO A 153 22.95 -50.84 27.38
CA PRO A 153 23.19 -52.28 27.21
C PRO A 153 22.10 -53.20 27.79
#